data_AF-A0AAW8KEF6-F1
#
_entry.id   AF-A0AAW8KEF6-F1
#
_cell.length_a   1.000
_cell.length_b   1.000
_cell.length_c   1.000
_cell.angle_alpha   90.00
_cell.angle_beta   90.00
_cell.angle_gamma   90.00
#
_symmetry.space_group_name_H-M   'P 1'
#
loop_
_entity.id
_entity.type
_entity.pdbx_description
1 polymer ?
#
loop_
_entity_poly.entity_id
_entity_poly.type
_entity_poly.pdbx_seq_one_letter_code
_entity_poly.pdbx_strand_id
1 'polypeptide(L)'
;TSIDYAKLYKGRSKLLRKAYERSDISKNEEFCKFQQEQGYWLKDYALFMAVKSRFDGAPWSEWAEDIRLRWQFALDYYREQ
;
A
#
# COMPACT_ATOMS: atom_id res chain seq x y z
N THR A 1 26.76 -7.38 13.96
CA THR A 1 25.90 -6.18 13.88
C THR A 1 24.48 -6.62 13.67
N SER A 2 23.62 -6.57 14.69
CA SER A 2 22.22 -7.02 14.56
C SER A 2 21.37 -5.88 13.99
N ILE A 3 20.63 -6.17 12.91
CA ILE A 3 19.71 -5.21 12.30
C ILE A 3 18.36 -5.33 13.01
N ASP A 4 17.91 -4.23 13.62
CA ASP A 4 16.56 -4.14 14.19
C ASP A 4 15.54 -3.83 13.09
N TYR A 5 14.97 -4.89 12.51
CA TYR A 5 13.95 -4.79 11.48
C TYR A 5 12.65 -4.13 11.98
N ALA A 6 12.32 -4.25 13.26
CA ALA A 6 11.12 -3.66 13.84
C ALA A 6 11.22 -2.13 13.87
N LYS A 7 12.38 -1.62 14.30
CA LYS A 7 12.69 -0.19 14.30
C LYS A 7 12.74 0.38 12.89
N LEU A 8 13.36 -0.35 11.95
CA LEU A 8 13.39 0.04 10.53
C LEU A 8 11.98 0.12 9.94
N TYR A 9 11.14 -0.88 10.19
CA TYR A 9 9.79 -0.93 9.64
C TYR A 9 8.93 0.26 10.10
N LYS A 10 8.95 0.58 11.40
CA LYS A 10 8.18 1.71 11.96
C LYS A 10 8.69 3.08 11.49
N GLY A 11 10.01 3.25 11.38
CA GLY A 11 10.61 4.53 10.98
C GLY A 11 10.50 4.81 9.49
N ARG A 12 10.72 3.78 8.65
CA ARG A 12 10.83 3.93 7.19
C ARG A 12 9.53 4.40 6.56
N SER A 13 8.38 3.84 6.94
CA SER A 13 7.09 4.20 6.34
C SER A 13 6.76 5.69 6.54
N LYS A 14 7.05 6.25 7.72
CA LYS A 14 6.83 7.67 8.01
C LYS A 14 7.73 8.59 7.18
N LEU A 15 8.99 8.21 6.99
CA LEU A 15 9.93 8.98 6.17
C LEU A 15 9.53 8.94 4.69
N LEU A 16 9.21 7.75 4.16
CA LEU A 16 8.79 7.58 2.78
C LEU A 16 7.50 8.33 2.47
N ARG A 17 6.54 8.37 3.41
CA ARG A 17 5.33 9.19 3.27
C ARG A 17 5.66 10.67 3.10
N LYS A 18 6.52 11.22 3.95
CA LYS A 18 6.97 12.63 3.84
C LYS A 18 7.72 12.91 2.54
N ALA A 19 8.54 11.96 2.07
CA ALA A 19 9.25 12.10 0.81
C ALA A 19 8.27 12.13 -0.37
N TYR A 20 7.27 11.24 -0.36
CA TYR A 20 6.20 11.19 -1.36
C TYR A 20 5.39 12.50 -1.41
N GLU A 21 4.98 13.02 -0.24
CA GLU A 21 4.24 14.29 -0.14
C GLU A 21 5.01 15.49 -0.70
N ARG A 22 6.35 15.42 -0.73
CA ARG A 22 7.23 16.52 -1.19
C ARG A 22 7.76 16.33 -2.60
N SER A 23 7.70 15.11 -3.14
CA SER A 23 8.38 14.78 -4.39
C SER A 23 7.57 15.12 -5.64
N ASP A 24 6.27 15.36 -5.50
CA ASP A 24 5.34 15.56 -6.63
C ASP A 24 5.48 14.46 -7.70
N ILE A 25 5.80 13.24 -7.25
CA ILE A 25 6.17 12.10 -8.12
C ILE A 25 5.08 11.72 -9.11
N SER A 26 3.83 12.12 -8.85
CA SER A 26 2.71 11.97 -9.78
C SER A 26 2.90 12.71 -11.12
N LYS A 27 3.76 13.73 -11.16
CA LYS A 27 4.12 14.47 -12.38
C LYS A 27 5.35 13.89 -13.07
N ASN A 28 6.03 12.92 -12.46
CA ASN A 28 7.20 12.29 -13.04
C ASN A 28 6.75 11.24 -14.08
N GLU A 29 7.17 11.44 -15.34
CA GLU A 29 6.77 10.59 -16.45
C GLU A 29 7.26 9.14 -16.30
N GLU A 30 8.47 8.92 -15.77
CA GLU A 30 9.01 7.57 -15.55
C GLU A 30 8.18 6.82 -14.50
N PHE A 31 7.75 7.51 -13.45
CA PHE A 31 6.88 6.92 -12.43
C PHE A 31 5.52 6.55 -13.00
N CYS A 32 4.90 7.44 -13.78
CA CYS A 32 3.64 7.16 -14.46
C CYS A 32 3.76 5.98 -15.44
N LYS A 33 4.86 5.90 -16.18
CA LYS A 33 5.14 4.78 -17.08
C LYS A 33 5.27 3.46 -16.32
N PHE A 34 6.03 3.46 -15.23
CA PHE A 34 6.15 2.28 -14.35
C PHE A 34 4.79 1.83 -13.81
N GLN A 35 3.94 2.76 -13.36
CA GLN A 35 2.60 2.44 -12.87
C GLN A 35 1.72 1.80 -13.95
N GLN A 36 1.85 2.23 -15.21
CA GLN A 36 1.11 1.65 -16.33
C GLN A 36 1.64 0.25 -16.69
N GLU A 37 2.96 0.11 -16.84
CA GLU A 37 3.61 -1.16 -17.19
C GLU A 37 3.39 -2.25 -16.14
N GLN A 38 3.43 -1.89 -14.86
CA GLN A 38 3.28 -2.82 -13.74
C GLN A 38 1.85 -2.87 -13.20
N GLY A 39 0.90 -2.17 -13.83
CA GLY A 39 -0.45 -1.98 -13.32
C GLY A 39 -1.23 -3.26 -13.04
N TYR A 40 -0.90 -4.36 -13.73
CA TYR A 40 -1.51 -5.69 -13.53
C TYR A 40 -1.39 -6.20 -12.08
N TRP A 41 -0.22 -6.06 -11.46
CA TRP A 41 0.01 -6.53 -10.08
C TRP A 41 0.11 -5.37 -9.08
N LEU A 42 0.59 -4.21 -9.53
CA LEU A 42 0.89 -3.09 -8.65
C LEU A 42 -0.36 -2.54 -7.97
N LYS A 43 -1.50 -2.52 -8.68
CA LYS A 43 -2.78 -2.05 -8.13
C LYS A 43 -3.26 -2.94 -6.98
N ASP A 44 -3.22 -4.25 -7.17
CA ASP A 44 -3.61 -5.21 -6.13
C ASP A 44 -2.65 -5.19 -4.94
N TYR A 45 -1.35 -5.05 -5.20
CA TYR A 45 -0.34 -4.92 -4.15
C TYR A 45 -0.53 -3.64 -3.33
N ALA A 46 -0.76 -2.50 -3.99
CA ALA A 46 -1.01 -1.24 -3.32
C ALA A 46 -2.26 -1.29 -2.45
N LEU A 47 -3.35 -1.87 -2.98
CA LEU A 47 -4.59 -2.08 -2.23
C LEU A 47 -4.35 -2.98 -1.01
N PHE A 48 -3.67 -4.12 -1.19
CA PHE A 48 -3.33 -5.02 -0.09
C PHE A 48 -2.54 -4.30 1.01
N MET A 49 -1.55 -3.50 0.65
CA MET A 49 -0.74 -2.75 1.62
C MET A 49 -1.55 -1.65 2.33
N ALA A 50 -2.48 -1.00 1.63
CA ALA A 50 -3.39 -0.01 2.22
C ALA A 50 -4.33 -0.67 3.24
N VAL A 51 -4.99 -1.77 2.85
CA VAL A 51 -5.87 -2.54 3.74
C VAL A 51 -5.09 -3.09 4.93
N LYS A 52 -3.91 -3.68 4.69
CA LYS A 52 -3.04 -4.17 5.77
C LYS A 52 -2.68 -3.07 6.77
N SER A 53 -2.42 -1.86 6.30
CA SER A 53 -2.15 -0.71 7.18
C SER A 53 -3.38 -0.30 7.99
N ARG A 54 -4.59 -0.45 7.44
CA ARG A 54 -5.86 -0.13 8.11
C ARG A 54 -6.23 -1.13 9.21
N PHE A 55 -5.82 -2.38 9.06
CA PHE A 55 -5.95 -3.43 10.08
C PHE A 55 -4.70 -3.55 10.97
N ASP A 56 -3.94 -2.46 11.16
CA ASP A 56 -2.76 -2.41 12.05
C ASP A 56 -1.70 -3.51 11.78
N GLY A 57 -1.60 -3.98 10.54
CA GLY A 57 -0.68 -5.02 10.13
C GLY A 57 -1.19 -6.45 10.30
N ALA A 58 -2.45 -6.64 10.69
CA ALA A 58 -3.07 -7.96 10.83
C ALA A 58 -2.99 -8.77 9.52
N PRO A 59 -2.84 -10.11 9.61
CA PRO A 59 -2.82 -10.97 8.45
C PRO A 59 -4.17 -10.94 7.71
N TRP A 60 -4.13 -11.17 6.40
CA TRP A 60 -5.32 -11.11 5.53
C TRP A 60 -6.44 -12.08 5.93
N SER A 61 -6.09 -13.17 6.61
CA SER A 61 -7.02 -14.15 7.15
C SER A 61 -7.93 -13.60 8.26
N GLU A 62 -7.52 -12.53 8.92
CA GLU A 62 -8.26 -11.89 10.04
C GLU A 62 -9.03 -10.64 9.59
N TRP A 63 -8.98 -10.28 8.31
CA TRP A 63 -9.71 -9.13 7.79
C TRP A 63 -11.21 -9.43 7.70
N ALA A 64 -12.01 -8.36 7.60
CA ALA A 64 -13.44 -8.46 7.34
C ALA A 64 -13.70 -9.33 6.09
N GLU A 65 -14.75 -10.15 6.15
CA GLU A 65 -15.02 -11.18 5.15
C GLU A 65 -15.18 -10.61 3.73
N ASP A 66 -15.83 -9.46 3.62
CA ASP A 66 -16.09 -8.77 2.37
C ASP A 66 -14.82 -8.41 1.60
N ILE A 67 -13.82 -7.83 2.27
CA ILE A 67 -12.53 -7.51 1.65
C ILE A 67 -11.64 -8.74 1.50
N ARG A 68 -11.71 -9.70 2.45
CA ARG A 68 -10.99 -10.98 2.38
C ARG A 68 -11.41 -11.81 1.17
N LEU A 69 -12.71 -11.84 0.87
CA LEU A 69 -13.29 -12.49 -0.31
C LEU A 69 -13.32 -11.58 -1.54
N ARG A 70 -12.76 -10.37 -1.44
CA ARG A 70 -12.64 -9.41 -2.55
C ARG A 70 -13.98 -9.09 -3.21
N TRP A 71 -15.04 -8.96 -2.42
CA TRP A 71 -16.33 -8.53 -2.92
C TRP A 71 -16.21 -7.15 -3.56
N GLN A 72 -16.84 -6.97 -4.73
CA GLN A 72 -16.62 -5.80 -5.58
C GLN A 72 -16.88 -4.48 -4.82
N PHE A 73 -17.95 -4.42 -4.02
CA PHE A 73 -18.27 -3.24 -3.22
C PHE A 73 -17.20 -2.93 -2.16
N ALA A 74 -16.58 -3.95 -1.57
CA ALA A 74 -15.52 -3.76 -0.58
C ALA A 74 -14.24 -3.27 -1.28
N LEU A 75 -13.88 -3.87 -2.43
CA LEU A 75 -12.74 -3.40 -3.23
C LEU A 75 -12.89 -1.93 -3.61
N ASP A 76 -14.07 -1.52 -4.05
CA ASP A 76 -14.32 -0.13 -4.46
C ASP A 76 -14.29 0.81 -3.24
N TYR A 77 -14.89 0.40 -2.11
CA TYR A 77 -14.78 1.15 -0.84
C TYR A 77 -13.32 1.39 -0.42
N TYR A 78 -12.46 0.37 -0.43
CA TYR A 78 -11.05 0.52 -0.01
C TYR A 78 -10.16 1.21 -1.06
N ARG A 79 -10.60 1.34 -2.31
CA ARG A 79 -9.90 2.10 -3.35
C ARG A 79 -10.15 3.61 -3.25
N GLU A 80 -11.30 4.01 -2.72
CA GLU A 80 -11.70 5.40 -2.58
C GLU A 80 -11.26 6.05 -1.24
N GLN A 81 -10.83 5.23 -0.27
CA GLN A 81 -10.35 5.65 1.06
C GLN A 81 -8.86 6.01 1.06
#